data_AF-A0A3M1VH45-F1
#
_entry.id   AF-A0A3M1VH45-F1
#
_cell.length_a   1.000
_cell.length_b   1.000
_cell.length_c   1.000
_cell.angle_alpha   90.00
_cell.angle_beta   90.00
_cell.angle_gamma   90.00
#
_symmetry.space_group_name_H-M   'P 1'
#
loop_
_entity.id
_entity.type
_entity.pdbx_description
1 polymer ?
#
loop_
_entity_poly.entity_id
_entity_poly.type
_entity_poly.pdbx_seq_one_letter_code
_entity_poly.pdbx_strand_id
1 'polypeptide(L)'
;MDQRDSRSPSPHEPRPDEYWYSLAEERIREAMQQGAFDNLPGFGKPIPGIDEPWDENWWVREKLRRERVQALPPLLAARLEIEQTRRAILQIESEAIVRHKLQQLNERIRAAHFSPVPSPPVTVRPVDIEAELARWRAARAERRTDDASG
;
A
#
# COMPACT_ATOMS: atom_id res chain seq x y z
N MET A 1 -13.33 -34.84 44.49
CA MET A 1 -11.88 -34.62 44.61
C MET A 1 -11.24 -35.32 43.42
N ASP A 2 -11.03 -34.59 42.32
CA ASP A 2 -10.65 -35.17 41.03
C ASP A 2 -9.12 -35.24 40.95
N GLN A 3 -8.55 -36.43 41.15
CA GLN A 3 -7.13 -36.69 41.04
C GLN A 3 -6.77 -36.75 39.56
N ARG A 4 -6.46 -35.60 38.97
CA ARG A 4 -5.84 -35.56 37.64
C ARG A 4 -4.44 -36.16 37.74
N ASP A 5 -4.34 -37.33 37.13
CA ASP A 5 -3.17 -38.15 36.84
C ASP A 5 -1.93 -37.30 36.52
N SER A 6 -1.14 -36.99 37.56
CA SER A 6 0.16 -36.31 37.45
C SER A 6 1.20 -37.27 36.90
N ARG A 7 1.10 -37.65 35.62
CA ARG A 7 2.24 -38.28 34.94
C ARG A 7 3.29 -37.23 34.72
N SER A 8 4.28 -37.19 35.62
CA SER A 8 5.53 -36.48 35.36
C SER A 8 6.13 -37.02 34.05
N PRO A 9 6.50 -36.17 33.09
CA PRO A 9 7.13 -36.62 31.85
C PRO A 9 8.43 -37.36 32.19
N SER A 10 8.64 -38.51 31.55
CA SER A 10 9.83 -39.34 31.78
C SER A 10 11.09 -38.66 31.21
N PRO A 11 12.31 -38.94 31.73
CA PRO A 11 13.55 -38.21 31.44
C PRO A 11 14.02 -38.20 29.98
N HIS A 12 13.33 -38.93 29.08
CA HIS A 12 13.72 -39.14 27.69
C HIS A 12 12.67 -38.68 26.69
N GLU A 13 11.55 -38.10 27.13
CA GLU A 13 10.58 -37.53 26.20
C GLU A 13 11.07 -36.12 25.82
N PRO A 14 11.46 -35.88 24.55
CA PRO A 14 11.92 -34.57 24.13
C PRO A 14 10.81 -33.56 24.40
N ARG A 15 11.17 -32.39 24.91
CA ARG A 15 10.18 -31.37 25.19
C ARG A 15 9.50 -30.96 23.87
N PRO A 16 8.21 -30.58 23.86
CA PRO A 16 7.49 -30.28 22.61
C PRO A 16 8.20 -29.25 21.72
N ASP A 17 8.92 -28.29 22.31
CA ASP A 17 9.77 -27.30 21.64
C ASP A 17 11.03 -27.91 20.99
N GLU A 18 11.66 -28.89 21.64
CA GLU A 18 12.82 -29.63 21.10
C GLU A 18 12.43 -30.49 19.89
N TYR A 19 11.22 -31.05 19.91
CA TYR A 19 10.68 -31.82 18.78
C TYR A 19 10.51 -30.95 17.52
N TRP A 20 9.90 -29.77 17.64
CA TRP A 20 9.73 -28.87 16.48
C TRP A 20 11.07 -28.36 15.94
N TYR A 21 12.03 -28.07 16.81
CA TYR A 21 13.37 -27.66 16.40
C TYR A 21 14.10 -28.76 15.63
N SER A 22 14.12 -29.99 16.17
CA SER A 22 14.77 -31.13 15.52
C SER A 22 14.14 -31.49 14.17
N LEU A 23 12.80 -31.45 14.08
CA LEU A 23 12.08 -31.65 12.83
C LEU A 23 12.40 -30.55 11.81
N ALA A 24 12.43 -29.28 12.22
CA ALA A 24 12.77 -28.16 11.34
C ALA A 24 14.20 -28.30 10.80
N GLU A 25 15.15 -28.62 11.68
CA GLU A 25 16.56 -28.80 11.34
C GLU A 25 16.78 -29.98 10.37
N GLU A 26 16.08 -31.10 10.60
CA GLU A 26 16.12 -32.24 9.67
C GLU A 26 15.62 -31.85 8.27
N ARG A 27 14.50 -31.11 8.18
CA ARG A 27 13.95 -30.66 6.89
C ARG A 27 14.83 -29.65 6.18
N ILE A 28 15.49 -28.74 6.91
CA ILE A 28 16.44 -27.80 6.32
C ILE A 28 17.62 -28.57 5.72
N ARG A 29 18.17 -29.54 6.44
CA ARG A 29 19.29 -30.35 5.97
C ARG A 29 18.95 -31.16 4.72
N GLU A 30 17.78 -31.79 4.70
CA GLU A 30 17.29 -32.53 3.54
C GLU A 30 17.13 -31.60 2.31
N ALA A 31 16.52 -30.43 2.49
CA ALA A 31 16.36 -29.43 1.44
C ALA A 31 17.71 -28.91 0.91
N MET A 32 18.71 -28.72 1.77
CA MET A 32 20.07 -28.38 1.37
C MET A 32 20.73 -29.48 0.54
N GLN A 33 20.60 -30.75 0.94
CA GLN A 33 21.17 -31.89 0.18
C GLN A 33 20.54 -32.04 -1.20
N GLN A 34 19.26 -31.68 -1.33
CA GLN A 34 18.53 -31.70 -2.59
C GLN A 34 18.77 -30.45 -3.46
N GLY A 35 19.60 -29.50 -3.01
CA GLY A 35 19.87 -28.27 -3.76
C GLY A 35 18.67 -27.32 -3.86
N ALA A 36 17.67 -27.46 -2.97
CA ALA A 36 16.46 -26.64 -3.01
C ALA A 36 16.73 -25.13 -2.83
N PHE A 37 17.93 -24.77 -2.36
CA PHE A 37 18.38 -23.39 -2.15
C PHE A 37 19.31 -22.86 -3.26
N ASP A 38 19.76 -23.70 -4.21
CA ASP A 38 20.82 -23.36 -5.17
C ASP A 38 20.37 -22.35 -6.25
N ASN A 39 19.06 -22.23 -6.50
CA ASN A 39 18.50 -21.34 -7.52
C ASN A 39 17.34 -20.49 -6.97
N LEU A 40 17.48 -20.01 -5.73
CA LEU A 40 16.47 -19.12 -5.17
C LEU A 40 16.39 -17.80 -5.95
N PRO A 41 15.19 -17.21 -6.05
CA PRO A 41 15.03 -15.86 -6.58
C PRO A 41 15.90 -14.88 -5.78
N GLY A 42 16.93 -14.32 -6.42
CA GLY A 42 17.87 -13.41 -5.78
C GLY A 42 19.23 -14.03 -5.39
N PHE A 43 19.45 -15.32 -5.64
CA PHE A 43 20.76 -15.94 -5.42
C PHE A 43 21.86 -15.19 -6.19
N GLY A 44 22.91 -14.78 -5.47
CA GLY A 44 24.02 -13.98 -6.01
C GLY A 44 23.70 -12.52 -6.36
N LYS A 45 22.47 -12.04 -6.14
CA LYS A 45 22.10 -10.64 -6.37
C LYS A 45 22.27 -9.82 -5.09
N PRO A 46 22.58 -8.51 -5.20
CA PRO A 46 22.54 -7.61 -4.05
C PRO A 46 21.17 -7.62 -3.38
N ILE A 47 21.16 -7.55 -2.04
CA ILE A 47 19.92 -7.45 -1.27
C ILE A 47 19.27 -6.09 -1.58
N PRO A 48 18.04 -6.06 -2.14
CA PRO A 48 17.37 -4.80 -2.42
C PRO A 48 17.13 -4.01 -1.13
N GLY A 49 17.48 -2.73 -1.13
CA GLY A 49 17.24 -1.82 0.00
C GLY A 49 18.15 -2.04 1.22
N ILE A 50 19.27 -2.77 1.08
CA ILE A 50 20.21 -2.99 2.22
C ILE A 50 20.84 -1.70 2.76
N ASP A 51 21.01 -0.70 1.90
CA ASP A 51 21.55 0.62 2.26
C ASP A 51 20.46 1.64 2.61
N GLU A 52 19.18 1.25 2.58
CA GLU A 52 18.07 2.13 2.97
C GLU A 52 17.98 2.26 4.50
N PRO A 53 17.45 3.39 5.01
CA PRO A 53 17.20 3.55 6.45
C PRO A 53 16.35 2.40 7.00
N TRP A 54 16.70 1.92 8.20
CA TRP A 54 15.97 0.86 8.88
C TRP A 54 14.48 1.22 9.03
N ASP A 55 13.62 0.33 8.53
CA ASP A 55 12.17 0.44 8.61
C ASP A 55 11.61 -0.88 9.15
N GLU A 56 11.03 -0.86 10.35
CA GLU A 56 10.40 -2.04 10.96
C GLU A 56 9.27 -2.64 10.09
N ASN A 57 8.68 -1.84 9.19
CA ASN A 57 7.62 -2.23 8.28
C ASN A 57 8.12 -2.61 6.86
N TRP A 58 9.44 -2.78 6.66
CA TRP A 58 10.03 -3.06 5.34
C TRP A 58 9.35 -4.25 4.64
N TRP A 59 9.09 -5.34 5.38
CA TRP A 59 8.49 -6.56 4.85
C TRP A 59 7.02 -6.36 4.47
N VAL A 60 6.28 -5.50 5.20
CA VAL A 60 4.89 -5.13 4.89
C VAL A 60 4.85 -4.35 3.58
N ARG A 61 5.73 -3.35 3.45
CA ARG A 61 5.84 -2.54 2.23
C ARG A 61 6.24 -3.40 1.03
N GLU A 62 7.19 -4.32 1.21
CA GLU A 62 7.60 -5.28 0.18
C GLU A 62 6.43 -6.19 -0.23
N LYS A 63 5.67 -6.71 0.75
CA LYS A 63 4.49 -7.55 0.52
C LYS A 63 3.40 -6.80 -0.25
N LEU A 64 3.07 -5.58 0.18
CA LEU A 64 2.09 -4.72 -0.48
C LEU A 64 2.52 -4.41 -1.93
N ARG A 65 3.80 -4.12 -2.16
CA ARG A 65 4.37 -3.87 -3.49
C ARG A 65 4.30 -5.12 -4.36
N ARG A 66 4.73 -6.28 -3.82
CA ARG A 66 4.77 -7.58 -4.51
C ARG A 66 3.37 -8.04 -4.92
N GLU A 67 2.39 -7.87 -4.04
CA GLU A 67 1.01 -8.29 -4.29
C GLU A 67 0.17 -7.22 -5.00
N ARG A 68 0.77 -6.05 -5.31
CA ARG A 68 0.08 -4.89 -5.86
C ARG A 68 -1.17 -4.51 -5.05
N VAL A 69 -1.14 -4.77 -3.74
CA VAL A 69 -2.22 -4.43 -2.82
C VAL A 69 -2.12 -2.92 -2.56
N GLN A 70 -2.78 -2.15 -3.43
CA GLN A 70 -3.10 -0.75 -3.21
C GLN A 70 -4.58 -0.65 -2.83
N ALA A 71 -5.01 -1.36 -1.80
CA ALA A 71 -6.35 -1.18 -1.26
C ALA A 71 -6.33 0.03 -0.32
N LEU A 72 -6.11 1.24 -0.86
CA LEU A 72 -6.36 2.44 -0.07
C LEU A 72 -7.83 2.40 0.36
N PRO A 73 -8.12 2.59 1.66
CA PRO A 73 -9.49 2.77 2.11
C PRO A 73 -10.19 3.86 1.27
N PRO A 74 -11.48 3.73 0.98
CA PRO A 74 -12.19 4.57 0.01
C PRO A 74 -11.99 6.08 0.20
N LEU A 75 -12.01 6.58 1.44
CA LEU A 75 -11.80 8.02 1.69
C LEU A 75 -10.34 8.46 1.47
N LEU A 76 -9.36 7.60 1.77
CA LEU A 76 -7.96 7.88 1.46
C LEU A 76 -7.72 7.88 -0.05
N ALA A 77 -8.34 6.94 -0.77
CA ALA A 77 -8.32 6.93 -2.24
C ALA A 77 -8.93 8.23 -2.80
N ALA A 78 -10.11 8.64 -2.31
CA ALA A 78 -10.76 9.88 -2.72
C ALA A 78 -9.88 11.13 -2.45
N ARG A 79 -9.16 11.17 -1.32
CA ARG A 79 -8.23 12.26 -1.02
C ARG A 79 -7.07 12.32 -2.00
N LEU A 80 -6.48 11.16 -2.33
CA LEU A 80 -5.41 11.08 -3.32
C LEU A 80 -5.91 11.51 -4.71
N GLU A 81 -7.11 11.10 -5.10
CA GLU A 81 -7.72 11.45 -6.37
C GLU A 81 -7.98 12.94 -6.52
N ILE A 82 -8.34 13.65 -5.44
CA ILE A 82 -8.46 15.12 -5.46
C ILE A 82 -7.13 15.76 -5.86
N GLU A 83 -6.04 15.35 -5.21
CA GLU A 83 -4.70 15.89 -5.47
C GLU A 83 -4.23 15.56 -6.89
N GLN A 84 -4.46 14.33 -7.35
CA GLN A 84 -4.14 13.91 -8.72
C GLN A 84 -4.96 14.69 -9.76
N THR A 85 -6.26 14.87 -9.52
CA THR A 85 -7.15 15.58 -10.44
C THR A 85 -6.73 17.04 -10.56
N ARG A 86 -6.40 17.71 -9.46
CA ARG A 86 -5.90 19.09 -9.47
C ARG A 86 -4.65 19.25 -10.32
N ARG A 87 -3.72 18.30 -10.25
CA ARG A 87 -2.53 18.29 -11.11
C ARG A 87 -2.88 18.04 -12.57
N ALA A 88 -3.78 17.08 -12.83
CA ALA A 88 -4.16 16.69 -14.17
C ALA A 88 -4.89 17.80 -14.94
N ILE A 89 -5.79 18.54 -14.28
CA ILE A 89 -6.58 19.59 -14.95
C ILE A 89 -5.72 20.75 -15.45
N LEU A 90 -4.53 20.97 -14.86
CA LEU A 90 -3.59 21.99 -15.34
C LEU A 90 -3.06 21.71 -16.76
N GLN A 91 -3.08 20.46 -17.20
CA GLN A 91 -2.65 20.04 -18.55
C GLN A 91 -3.80 20.06 -19.57
N ILE A 92 -5.03 20.34 -19.13
CA ILE A 92 -6.21 20.32 -19.99
C ILE A 92 -6.51 21.73 -20.48
N GLU A 93 -6.82 21.84 -21.76
CA GLU A 93 -7.12 23.13 -22.41
C GLU A 93 -8.61 23.48 -22.41
N SER A 94 -9.45 22.46 -22.49
CA SER A 94 -10.90 22.64 -22.55
C SER A 94 -11.51 22.71 -21.16
N GLU A 95 -12.14 23.85 -20.86
CA GLU A 95 -12.89 24.04 -19.62
C GLU A 95 -14.01 23.00 -19.45
N ALA A 96 -14.68 22.62 -20.53
CA ALA A 96 -15.75 21.61 -20.49
C ALA A 96 -15.23 20.26 -20.01
N ILE A 97 -14.02 19.87 -20.46
CA ILE A 97 -13.37 18.63 -20.02
C ILE A 97 -12.95 18.72 -18.55
N VAL A 98 -12.43 19.87 -18.10
CA VAL A 98 -12.09 20.10 -16.69
C VAL A 98 -13.33 19.98 -15.81
N ARG A 99 -14.43 20.65 -16.19
CA ARG A 99 -15.72 20.57 -15.49
C ARG A 99 -16.21 19.13 -15.39
N HIS A 100 -16.17 18.38 -16.49
CA HIS A 100 -16.59 16.98 -16.51
C HIS A 100 -15.75 16.11 -15.56
N LYS A 101 -14.41 16.26 -15.57
CA LYS A 101 -13.53 15.52 -14.65
C LYS A 101 -13.82 15.83 -13.17
N LEU A 102 -14.09 17.10 -12.84
CA LEU A 102 -14.43 17.50 -11.48
C LEU A 102 -15.79 16.92 -11.03
N GLN A 103 -16.76 16.79 -11.95
CA GLN A 103 -18.04 16.12 -11.68
C GLN A 103 -17.84 14.63 -11.38
N GLN A 104 -17.06 13.93 -12.20
CA GLN A 104 -16.73 12.52 -11.98
C GLN A 104 -15.98 12.30 -10.66
N LEU A 105 -15.05 13.19 -10.31
CA LEU A 105 -14.38 13.18 -9.02
C LEU A 105 -15.39 13.30 -7.86
N ASN A 106 -16.34 14.23 -7.96
CA ASN A 106 -17.38 14.40 -6.94
C ASN A 106 -18.29 13.18 -6.79
N GLU A 107 -18.60 12.47 -7.89
CA GLU A 107 -19.32 11.20 -7.83
C GLU A 107 -18.54 10.14 -7.06
N ARG A 108 -17.23 10.00 -7.34
CA ARG A 108 -16.35 9.06 -6.65
C ARG A 108 -16.18 9.41 -5.17
N ILE A 109 -16.04 10.68 -4.82
CA ILE A 109 -15.99 11.14 -3.43
C ILE A 109 -17.28 10.75 -2.70
N ARG A 110 -18.45 10.96 -3.31
CA ARG A 110 -19.72 10.54 -2.70
C ARG A 110 -19.78 9.03 -2.52
N ALA A 111 -19.40 8.25 -3.54
CA ALA A 111 -19.37 6.79 -3.45
C ALA A 111 -18.43 6.30 -2.33
N ALA A 112 -17.30 6.97 -2.12
CA ALA A 112 -16.37 6.65 -1.04
C ALA A 112 -16.98 6.88 0.35
N HIS A 113 -17.79 7.93 0.54
CA HIS A 113 -18.53 8.18 1.79
C HIS A 113 -19.59 7.12 2.08
N PHE A 114 -20.20 6.53 1.05
CA PHE A 114 -21.19 5.47 1.19
C PHE A 114 -20.59 4.06 1.19
N SER A 115 -19.26 3.94 1.20
CA SER A 115 -18.62 2.63 1.18
C SER A 115 -18.78 1.90 2.52
N PRO A 116 -19.07 0.58 2.52
CA PRO A 116 -19.13 -0.21 3.75
C PRO A 116 -17.75 -0.53 4.33
N VAL A 117 -16.66 -0.22 3.61
CA VAL A 117 -15.29 -0.50 4.05
C VAL A 117 -14.89 0.49 5.14
N PRO A 118 -14.47 0.04 6.34
CA PRO A 118 -13.98 0.93 7.38
C PRO A 118 -12.81 1.78 6.88
N SER A 119 -12.90 3.09 7.10
CA SER A 119 -11.85 4.03 6.72
C SER A 119 -11.40 4.82 7.95
N PRO A 120 -10.11 5.16 8.06
CA PRO A 120 -9.64 6.11 9.06
C PRO A 120 -10.44 7.41 9.02
N PRO A 121 -10.58 8.13 10.16
CA PRO A 121 -11.31 9.39 10.21
C PRO A 121 -10.56 10.46 9.41
N VAL A 122 -10.99 10.67 8.18
CA VAL A 122 -10.41 11.65 7.26
C VAL A 122 -11.51 12.54 6.72
N THR A 123 -11.34 13.85 6.84
CA THR A 123 -12.25 14.82 6.23
C THR A 123 -11.97 14.89 4.73
N VAL A 124 -12.88 14.33 3.94
CA VAL A 124 -12.92 14.49 2.48
C VAL A 124 -14.26 15.10 2.11
N ARG A 125 -14.28 16.18 1.35
CA ARG A 125 -15.51 16.82 0.88
C ARG A 125 -15.51 16.87 -0.64
N PRO A 126 -16.68 16.78 -1.29
CA PRO A 126 -16.81 17.12 -2.70
C PRO A 126 -16.19 18.48 -2.98
N VAL A 127 -15.48 18.60 -4.09
CA VAL A 127 -14.84 19.85 -4.50
C VAL A 127 -15.89 20.80 -5.06
N ASP A 128 -15.70 22.10 -4.79
CA ASP A 128 -16.44 23.17 -5.46
C ASP A 128 -15.90 23.33 -6.88
N ILE A 129 -16.73 22.98 -7.86
CA ILE A 129 -16.36 22.98 -9.28
C ILE A 129 -16.05 24.40 -9.76
N GLU A 130 -16.84 25.40 -9.37
CA GLU A 130 -16.64 26.76 -9.86
C GLU A 130 -15.37 27.38 -9.25
N ALA A 131 -15.10 27.09 -7.98
CA ALA A 131 -13.86 27.52 -7.34
C ALA A 131 -12.61 26.88 -7.98
N GLU A 132 -12.67 25.59 -8.33
CA GLU A 132 -11.57 24.92 -9.04
C GLU A 132 -11.40 25.43 -10.48
N LEU A 133 -12.49 25.71 -11.20
CA LEU A 133 -12.44 26.30 -12.53
C LEU A 133 -11.84 27.71 -12.50
N ALA A 134 -12.19 28.53 -11.51
CA ALA A 134 -11.59 29.85 -11.32
C ALA A 134 -10.07 29.76 -11.11
N ARG A 135 -9.61 28.84 -10.24
CA ARG A 135 -8.18 28.56 -10.05
C ARG A 135 -7.50 28.11 -11.35
N TRP A 136 -8.12 27.22 -12.10
CA TRP A 136 -7.60 26.72 -13.36
C TRP A 136 -7.45 27.85 -14.40
N ARG A 137 -8.45 28.74 -14.53
CA ARG A 137 -8.38 29.89 -15.44
C ARG A 137 -7.25 30.85 -15.05
N ALA A 138 -7.09 31.15 -13.76
CA ALA A 138 -6.00 32.01 -13.27
C ALA A 138 -4.62 31.42 -13.61
N ALA A 139 -4.40 30.14 -13.30
CA ALA A 139 -3.14 29.44 -13.62
C ALA A 139 -2.85 29.31 -15.13
N ARG A 140 -3.86 29.45 -16.00
CA ARG A 140 -3.67 29.54 -17.45
C ARG A 140 -3.38 30.96 -17.92
N ALA A 141 -3.95 31.97 -17.28
CA ALA A 141 -3.65 33.36 -17.59
C ALA A 141 -2.18 33.67 -17.32
N GLU A 142 -1.66 33.23 -16.16
CA GLU A 142 -0.24 33.36 -15.77
C GLU A 142 0.71 32.70 -16.79
N ARG A 143 0.43 31.46 -17.21
CA ARG A 143 1.25 30.79 -18.24
C ARG A 143 1.26 31.53 -19.57
N ARG A 144 0.11 32.09 -19.97
CA ARG A 144 0.02 32.86 -21.23
C ARG A 144 0.80 34.17 -21.14
N THR A 145 0.87 34.81 -19.98
CA THR A 145 1.67 36.04 -19.79
C THR A 145 3.17 35.74 -19.78
N ASP A 146 3.58 34.60 -19.24
CA ASP A 146 4.98 34.15 -19.25
C ASP A 146 5.45 33.84 -20.67
N ASP A 147 4.64 33.09 -21.44
CA ASP A 147 4.93 32.78 -22.86
C ASP A 147 4.98 34.03 -23.76
N ALA A 148 4.30 35.11 -23.38
CA ALA A 148 4.30 36.38 -24.13
C ALA A 148 5.46 37.32 -23.75
N SER A 149 6.18 37.01 -22.67
CA SER A 149 7.27 37.83 -22.13
C SER A 149 8.68 37.23 -22.33
N GLY A 150 8.77 36.02 -22.89
CA GLY A 150 10.01 35.35 -23.29
C GLY A 150 10.22 35.34 -24.80
#